data_AF-G9Y6N8-F1
#
_entry.id   AF-G9Y6N8-F1
#
_cell.length_a   1.000
_cell.length_b   1.000
_cell.length_c   1.000
_cell.angle_alpha   90.00
_cell.angle_beta   90.00
_cell.angle_gamma   90.00
#
_symmetry.space_group_name_H-M   'P 1'
#
loop_
_entity.id
_entity.type
_entity.pdbx_description
1 polymer ?
#
loop_
_entity_poly.entity_id
_entity_poly.type
_entity_poly.pdbx_seq_one_letter_code
_entity_poly.pdbx_strand_id
1 'polypeptide(L)'
;MQAITKKQREVLEFIKGYIRTQGMAPTLYEIADGMDFKSPNAAANHVTALEKKGAISVRRGVSRGITVMNELRTPLSIPDTADSSYWFDGVFQHMRYERDVYKSIKMAGLEVAGKSWGGE
;
A
#
# COMPACT_ATOMS: atom_id res chain seq x y z
N MET A 1 14.59 11.47 -10.15
CA MET A 1 14.14 10.92 -8.85
C MET A 1 15.07 11.45 -7.76
N GLN A 2 14.57 12.25 -6.82
CA GLN A 2 15.41 12.77 -5.74
C GLN A 2 15.53 11.72 -4.63
N ALA A 3 16.76 11.29 -4.33
CA ALA A 3 17.02 10.25 -3.34
C ALA A 3 16.50 10.64 -1.96
N ILE A 4 15.81 9.73 -1.28
CA ILE A 4 15.33 9.91 0.10
C ILE A 4 16.54 9.90 1.03
N THR A 5 16.65 10.91 1.92
CA THR A 5 17.75 10.97 2.90
C THR A 5 17.55 9.94 4.01
N LYS A 6 18.61 9.59 4.74
CA LYS A 6 18.52 8.61 5.84
C LYS A 6 17.41 8.95 6.84
N LYS A 7 17.36 10.21 7.29
CA LYS A 7 16.33 10.67 8.24
C LYS A 7 14.91 10.61 7.65
N GLN A 8 14.74 10.96 6.38
CA GLN A 8 13.44 10.83 5.72
C GLN A 8 13.00 9.37 5.55
N ARG A 9 13.95 8.45 5.36
CA ARG A 9 13.66 7.01 5.32
C ARG A 9 13.20 6.51 6.69
N GLU A 10 13.85 6.93 7.77
CA GLU A 10 13.41 6.61 9.14
C GLU A 10 11.97 7.09 9.37
N VAL A 11 11.63 8.32 8.95
CA VAL A 11 10.26 8.85 9.02
C VAL A 11 9.27 7.97 8.25
N LEU A 12 9.63 7.57 7.03
CA LEU A 12 8.79 6.73 6.19
C LEU A 12 8.56 5.35 6.81
N GLU A 13 9.60 4.73 7.36
CA GLU A 13 9.50 3.43 8.02
C GLU A 13 8.70 3.51 9.32
N PHE A 14 8.83 4.59 10.08
CA PHE A 14 7.97 4.86 11.23
C PHE A 14 6.50 4.92 10.81
N ILE A 15 6.16 5.69 9.77
CA ILE A 15 4.78 5.79 9.26
C ILE A 15 4.25 4.42 8.84
N LYS A 16 5.03 3.64 8.10
CA LYS A 16 4.64 2.27 7.69
C LYS A 16 4.43 1.34 8.89
N GLY A 17 5.32 1.40 9.87
CA GLY A 17 5.22 0.62 11.11
C GLY A 17 3.99 0.99 11.93
N TYR A 18 3.69 2.30 12.02
CA TYR A 18 2.51 2.81 12.69
C TYR A 18 1.23 2.30 12.04
N ILE A 19 1.14 2.39 10.71
CA ILE A 19 -0.03 1.86 9.95
C ILE A 19 -0.18 0.35 10.16
N ARG A 20 0.91 -0.42 10.11
CA ARG A 20 0.89 -1.87 10.33
C ARG A 20 0.41 -2.27 11.73
N THR A 21 0.68 -1.46 12.75
CA THR A 21 0.38 -1.80 14.15
C THR A 21 -0.95 -1.24 14.61
N GLN A 22 -1.29 -0.01 14.21
CA GLN A 22 -2.49 0.70 14.65
C GLN A 22 -3.63 0.65 13.63
N GLY A 23 -3.38 0.18 12.40
CA GLY A 23 -4.37 0.16 11.32
C GLY A 23 -4.75 1.53 10.76
N MET A 24 -4.11 2.60 11.21
CA MET A 24 -4.38 3.97 10.79
C MET A 24 -3.10 4.77 10.63
N ALA A 25 -3.14 5.83 9.81
CA ALA A 25 -1.98 6.70 9.64
C ALA A 25 -1.71 7.55 10.89
N PRO A 26 -0.44 7.83 11.22
CA PRO A 26 -0.11 8.71 12.32
C PRO A 26 -0.39 10.18 11.97
N THR A 27 -0.58 10.99 13.01
CA THR A 27 -0.64 12.45 12.94
C THR A 27 0.77 13.05 13.00
N LEU A 28 0.90 14.34 12.67
CA LEU A 28 2.19 15.05 12.79
C LEU A 28 2.73 15.07 14.23
N TYR A 29 1.83 15.10 15.23
CA TYR A 29 2.20 15.06 16.64
C TYR A 29 2.74 13.68 17.03
N GLU A 30 2.07 12.61 16.60
CA GLU A 30 2.52 11.22 16.85
C GLU A 30 3.85 10.92 16.16
N ILE A 31 4.08 11.47 14.96
CA ILE A 31 5.38 11.36 14.27
C ILE A 31 6.46 12.14 15.02
N ALA A 32 6.13 13.32 15.56
CA ALA A 32 7.08 14.11 16.32
C ALA A 32 7.48 13.42 17.62
N ASP A 33 6.50 12.90 18.36
CA ASP A 33 6.70 12.18 19.61
C ASP A 33 7.47 10.86 19.39
N GLY A 34 7.00 10.03 18.46
CA GLY A 34 7.58 8.71 18.20
C GLY A 34 8.99 8.73 17.60
N MET A 35 9.48 9.88 17.13
CA MET A 35 10.83 10.03 16.59
C MET A 35 11.66 11.11 17.29
N ASP A 36 11.21 11.57 18.45
CA ASP A 36 11.90 12.56 19.29
C ASP A 36 12.25 13.86 18.55
N PHE A 37 11.31 14.37 17.75
CA PHE A 37 11.44 15.69 17.15
C PHE A 37 11.07 16.80 18.13
N LYS A 38 11.90 17.84 18.17
CA LYS A 38 11.69 19.02 19.01
C LYS A 38 10.37 19.77 18.75
N SER A 39 9.73 19.56 17.59
CA SER A 39 8.42 20.15 17.29
C SER A 39 7.66 19.40 16.19
N PRO A 40 6.31 19.50 16.16
CA PRO A 40 5.48 18.99 15.06
C PRO A 40 5.84 19.60 13.69
N ASN A 41 6.33 20.84 13.66
CA ASN A 41 6.77 21.49 12.43
C ASN A 41 8.01 20.81 11.83
N ALA A 42 8.91 20.26 12.66
CA ALA A 42 10.04 19.49 12.16
C ALA A 42 9.56 18.20 11.46
N ALA A 43 8.58 17.50 12.05
CA ALA A 43 7.94 16.35 11.41
C ALA A 43 7.24 16.76 10.09
N ALA A 44 6.52 17.88 10.08
CA ALA A 44 5.83 18.40 8.90
C ALA A 44 6.79 18.68 7.72
N ASN A 45 7.99 19.19 7.99
CA ASN A 45 9.01 19.43 6.97
C ASN A 45 9.46 18.11 6.33
N HIS A 46 9.68 17.07 7.12
CA HIS A 46 10.06 15.75 6.62
C HIS A 46 8.93 15.09 5.81
N VAL A 47 7.69 15.19 6.29
CA VAL A 47 6.50 14.69 5.59
C VAL A 47 6.32 15.40 4.25
N THR A 48 6.42 16.73 4.21
CA THR A 48 6.34 17.52 2.97
C THR A 48 7.46 17.14 1.99
N ALA A 49 8.66 16.86 2.49
CA ALA A 49 9.77 16.43 1.65
C ALA A 49 9.56 15.02 1.09
N LEU A 50 8.95 14.10 1.85
CA LEU A 50 8.57 12.77 1.38
C LEU A 50 7.44 12.84 0.33
N GLU A 51 6.47 13.72 0.53
CA GLU A 51 5.38 13.97 -0.43
C GLU A 51 5.94 14.50 -1.76
N LYS A 52 6.82 15.51 -1.72
CA LYS A 52 7.50 16.01 -2.92
C LYS A 52 8.31 14.95 -3.66
N LYS A 53 8.78 13.92 -2.94
CA LYS A 53 9.53 12.79 -3.51
C LYS A 53 8.61 11.68 -4.02
N GLY A 54 7.30 11.79 -3.82
CA GLY A 54 6.30 10.80 -4.25
C GLY A 54 6.28 9.54 -3.39
N ALA A 55 6.94 9.52 -2.23
CA ALA A 55 6.96 8.37 -1.33
C ALA A 55 5.68 8.27 -0.48
N ILE A 56 5.01 9.40 -0.26
CA ILE A 56 3.73 9.49 0.44
C ILE A 56 2.84 10.52 -0.26
N SER A 57 1.55 10.50 0.06
CA SER A 57 0.56 11.51 -0.32
C SER A 57 -0.15 12.01 0.93
N VAL A 58 -0.37 13.33 1.04
CA VAL A 58 -1.00 13.92 2.23
C VAL A 58 -2.29 14.64 1.82
N ARG A 59 -3.43 14.15 2.34
CA ARG A 59 -4.72 14.82 2.17
C ARG A 59 -4.86 15.98 3.16
N ARG A 60 -4.91 17.20 2.65
CA ARG A 60 -5.08 18.43 3.46
C ARG A 60 -6.47 18.51 4.09
N GLY A 61 -6.54 19.11 5.27
CA GLY A 61 -7.80 19.35 5.99
C GLY A 61 -8.39 18.10 6.68
N VAL A 62 -7.69 16.97 6.67
CA VAL A 62 -8.14 15.72 7.29
C VAL A 62 -7.10 15.24 8.29
N SER A 63 -7.53 14.85 9.49
CA SER A 63 -6.65 14.18 10.44
C SER A 63 -6.27 12.80 9.89
N ARG A 64 -5.01 12.37 10.10
CA ARG A 64 -4.51 11.07 9.63
C ARG A 64 -4.62 10.87 8.11
N GLY A 65 -4.51 11.94 7.31
CA GLY A 65 -4.61 11.89 5.85
C GLY A 65 -3.34 11.43 5.11
N ILE A 66 -2.41 10.72 5.76
CA ILE A 66 -1.15 10.28 5.16
C ILE A 66 -1.33 8.91 4.52
N THR A 67 -1.06 8.80 3.23
CA THR A 67 -1.03 7.54 2.48
C THR A 67 0.38 7.23 2.03
N VAL A 68 0.89 6.04 2.31
CA VAL A 68 2.19 5.59 1.80
C VAL A 68 2.03 5.17 0.33
N MET A 69 2.81 5.78 -0.55
CA MET A 69 2.83 5.41 -1.96
C MET A 69 3.84 4.28 -2.11
N ASN A 70 3.36 3.06 -2.33
CA ASN A 70 4.23 1.92 -2.52
C ASN A 70 4.90 2.00 -3.90
N GLU A 71 6.21 1.72 -3.97
CA GLU A 71 6.92 1.55 -5.25
C GLU A 71 6.49 0.28 -5.98
N LEU A 72 5.77 -0.64 -5.30
CA LEU A 72 5.05 -1.73 -5.96
C LEU A 72 3.81 -1.18 -6.67
N ARG A 73 4.05 -0.42 -7.74
CA ARG A 73 3.30 -0.61 -8.97
C ARG A 73 3.75 -1.94 -9.57
N THR A 74 3.58 -3.05 -8.85
CA THR A 74 3.43 -4.31 -9.58
C THR A 74 2.13 -4.11 -10.32
N PRO A 75 2.12 -4.03 -11.66
CA PRO A 75 0.86 -4.03 -12.37
C PRO A 75 0.13 -5.27 -11.88
N LEU A 76 -1.11 -5.11 -11.40
CA LEU A 76 -1.98 -6.24 -11.22
C LEU A 76 -2.07 -6.90 -12.60
N SER A 77 -1.32 -7.98 -12.79
CA SER A 77 -1.29 -8.70 -14.05
C SER A 77 -2.52 -9.57 -14.07
N ILE A 78 -3.53 -9.15 -14.82
CA ILE A 78 -4.62 -10.04 -15.17
C ILE A 78 -4.02 -11.08 -16.11
N PRO A 79 -4.07 -12.38 -15.78
CA PRO A 79 -3.55 -13.40 -16.66
C PRO A 79 -4.29 -13.35 -18.01
N ASP A 80 -3.57 -13.59 -19.10
CA ASP A 80 -4.14 -13.57 -20.44
C ASP A 80 -5.27 -14.61 -20.53
N THR A 81 -6.48 -14.16 -20.87
CA THR A 81 -7.63 -15.05 -21.04
C THR A 81 -7.45 -16.04 -22.19
N ALA A 82 -6.49 -15.83 -23.10
CA ALA A 82 -6.13 -16.77 -24.15
C ALA A 82 -5.07 -17.82 -23.71
N ASP A 83 -4.52 -17.71 -22.51
CA ASP A 83 -3.55 -18.68 -21.99
C ASP A 83 -4.22 -20.05 -21.81
N SER A 84 -3.65 -21.07 -22.46
CA SER A 84 -4.17 -22.43 -22.53
C SER A 84 -4.25 -23.12 -21.16
N SER A 85 -3.59 -22.60 -20.13
CA SER A 85 -3.75 -23.08 -18.75
C SER A 85 -5.14 -22.77 -18.14
N TYR A 86 -5.88 -21.82 -18.72
CA TYR A 86 -7.27 -21.50 -18.37
C TYR A 86 -8.31 -22.13 -19.30
N TRP A 87 -7.87 -22.81 -20.37
CA TRP A 87 -8.75 -23.54 -21.28
C TRP A 87 -8.56 -25.05 -21.09
N PHE A 88 -9.66 -25.78 -20.94
CA PHE A 88 -9.66 -27.24 -21.02
C PHE A 88 -10.72 -27.67 -22.00
N ASP A 89 -10.31 -28.37 -23.06
CA ASP A 89 -11.18 -28.83 -24.15
C ASP A 89 -12.09 -27.72 -24.73
N GLY A 90 -11.56 -26.51 -24.87
CA GLY A 90 -12.32 -25.37 -25.41
C GLY A 90 -13.32 -24.74 -24.43
N VAL A 91 -13.31 -25.14 -23.16
CA VAL A 91 -14.11 -24.54 -22.09
C VAL A 91 -13.21 -23.72 -21.17
N PHE A 92 -13.61 -22.47 -20.88
CA PHE A 92 -12.92 -21.60 -19.93
C PHE A 92 -13.11 -22.09 -18.49
N GLN A 93 -12.02 -22.40 -17.79
CA GLN A 93 -12.03 -22.84 -16.40
C GLN A 93 -12.17 -21.65 -15.44
N HIS A 94 -13.38 -21.10 -15.37
CA HIS A 94 -13.70 -19.91 -14.58
C HIS A 94 -13.17 -19.96 -13.13
N MET A 95 -13.29 -21.10 -12.44
CA MET A 95 -12.82 -21.24 -11.06
C MET A 95 -11.29 -21.13 -10.88
N ARG A 96 -10.50 -21.53 -11.88
CA ARG A 96 -9.03 -21.44 -11.81
C ARG A 96 -8.58 -19.98 -11.97
N TYR A 97 -9.21 -19.27 -12.91
CA TYR A 97 -9.00 -17.83 -13.12
C TYR A 97 -9.39 -17.02 -11.89
N GLU A 98 -10.59 -17.23 -11.35
CA GLU A 98 -11.08 -16.51 -10.17
C GLU A 98 -10.14 -16.71 -8.96
N ARG A 99 -9.61 -17.93 -8.79
CA ARG A 99 -8.62 -18.25 -7.76
C ARG A 99 -7.30 -17.52 -7.91
N ASP A 100 -6.74 -17.48 -9.10
CA ASP A 100 -5.44 -16.87 -9.32
C ASP A 100 -5.56 -15.33 -9.30
N VAL A 101 -6.69 -14.76 -9.73
CA VAL A 101 -7.05 -13.35 -9.50
C VAL A 101 -7.12 -13.05 -7.99
N TYR A 102 -7.83 -13.87 -7.21
CA TYR A 102 -7.94 -13.68 -5.77
C TYR A 102 -6.59 -13.78 -5.04
N LYS A 103 -5.75 -14.75 -5.40
CA LYS A 103 -4.38 -14.83 -4.87
C LYS A 103 -3.57 -13.59 -5.20
N SER A 104 -3.66 -13.09 -6.43
CA SER A 104 -2.94 -11.90 -6.87
C SER A 104 -3.39 -10.66 -6.09
N ILE A 105 -4.69 -10.50 -5.85
CA ILE A 105 -5.22 -9.39 -5.05
C ILE A 105 -4.82 -9.51 -3.57
N LYS A 106 -4.86 -10.72 -2.99
CA LYS A 106 -4.37 -10.97 -1.62
C LYS A 106 -2.87 -10.72 -1.49
N MET A 107 -2.05 -11.10 -2.48
CA MET A 107 -0.61 -10.80 -2.52
C MET A 107 -0.35 -9.28 -2.60
N ALA A 108 -1.24 -8.53 -3.24
CA ALA A 108 -1.19 -7.07 -3.26
C ALA A 108 -1.63 -6.40 -1.94
N GLY A 109 -2.00 -7.18 -0.92
CA GLY A 109 -2.43 -6.67 0.38
C GLY A 109 -3.84 -6.06 0.37
N LEU A 110 -4.64 -6.38 -0.63
CA LEU A 110 -6.01 -5.91 -0.77
C LEU A 110 -7.00 -7.00 -0.32
N GLU A 111 -8.09 -6.59 0.31
CA GLU A 111 -9.18 -7.47 0.72
C GLU A 111 -10.16 -7.70 -0.45
N VAL A 112 -10.62 -8.95 -0.63
CA VAL A 112 -11.60 -9.33 -1.67
C VAL A 112 -12.76 -10.05 -1.00
N ALA A 113 -13.97 -9.51 -1.18
CA ALA A 113 -15.22 -10.11 -0.72
C ALA A 113 -15.85 -10.95 -1.85
N GLY A 114 -16.41 -12.12 -1.49
CA GLY A 114 -17.15 -12.99 -2.41
C GLY A 114 -16.24 -13.79 -3.36
N LYS A 115 -15.72 -14.93 -2.87
CA LYS A 115 -15.16 -15.98 -3.74
C LYS A 115 -16.28 -16.96 -4.09
N SER A 116 -16.41 -17.36 -5.36
CA SER A 116 -17.42 -18.35 -5.75
C SER A 116 -17.05 -19.79 -5.33
N TRP A 117 -15.78 -20.03 -4.97
CA TRP A 117 -15.27 -21.35 -4.59
C TRP A 117 -14.91 -21.43 -3.10
N GLY A 118 -15.29 -22.54 -2.45
CA GLY A 118 -14.97 -22.83 -1.06
C GLY A 118 -15.85 -22.10 -0.04
N GLY A 119 -17.18 -22.09 -0.27
CA GLY A 119 -18.18 -22.02 0.80
C GLY A 119 -18.41 -23.42 1.40
N GLU A 120 -18.87 -23.46 2.66
CA GLU A 120 -19.24 -24.68 3.40
C GLU A 120 -20.17 -25.63 2.61
#